data_AF-A0A9W9M878-F1
#
_entry.id   AF-A0A9W9M878-F1
#
_cell.length_a   1.000
_cell.length_b   1.000
_cell.length_c   1.000
_cell.angle_alpha   90.00
_cell.angle_beta   90.00
_cell.angle_gamma   90.00
#
_symmetry.space_group_name_H-M   'P 1'
#
loop_
_entity.id
_entity.type
_entity.pdbx_description
1 polymer ?
#
loop_
_entity_poly.entity_id
_entity_poly.type
_entity_poly.pdbx_seq_one_letter_code
_entity_poly.pdbx_strand_id
1 'polypeptide(L)'
;MRPIAIISDDHLEMLTRIRVRAASRAEARQRIFVQASFVMETLQGIMDQPYPHQLSIATLLQYTEQHMQDLLEEIGGLSVEEQHDSHIATAIWGETGESHED
;
A
#
# COMPACT_ATOMS: atom_id res chain seq x y z
N MET A 1 35.96 16.47 -12.06
CA MET A 1 34.87 17.08 -11.27
C MET A 1 33.59 16.67 -11.98
N ARG A 2 32.74 15.81 -11.38
CA ARG A 2 31.47 15.40 -12.02
C ARG A 2 30.47 16.57 -11.88
N PRO A 3 29.77 16.98 -12.95
CA PRO A 3 28.71 17.97 -12.82
C PRO A 3 27.67 17.47 -11.84
N ILE A 4 27.24 18.33 -10.92
CA ILE A 4 26.06 18.07 -10.10
C ILE A 4 24.89 18.39 -11.02
N ALA A 5 24.14 17.38 -11.44
CA ALA A 5 22.95 17.64 -12.22
C ALA A 5 21.94 18.44 -11.39
N ILE A 6 21.35 19.43 -12.06
CA ILE A 6 20.50 20.44 -11.42
C ILE A 6 19.08 19.88 -11.42
N ILE A 7 18.59 19.54 -10.23
CA ILE A 7 17.19 19.19 -10.00
C ILE A 7 16.36 20.46 -10.17
N SER A 8 15.33 20.41 -11.01
CA SER A 8 14.41 21.54 -11.21
C SER A 8 13.46 21.69 -10.01
N ASP A 9 12.85 22.87 -9.86
CA ASP A 9 11.83 23.09 -8.83
C ASP A 9 10.63 22.15 -9.01
N ASP A 10 10.25 21.84 -10.25
CA ASP A 10 9.20 20.86 -10.57
C ASP A 10 9.54 19.46 -10.07
N HIS A 11 10.82 19.06 -10.19
CA HIS A 11 11.30 17.78 -9.66
C HIS A 11 11.25 17.76 -8.13
N LEU A 12 11.64 18.84 -7.46
CA LEU A 12 11.52 18.98 -6.00
C LEU A 12 10.07 18.93 -5.54
N GLU A 13 9.17 19.58 -6.28
CA GLU A 13 7.73 19.54 -5.99
C GLU A 13 7.20 18.11 -6.15
N MET A 14 7.56 17.41 -7.22
CA MET A 14 7.13 16.03 -7.47
C MET A 14 7.63 15.08 -6.37
N LEU A 15 8.90 15.19 -5.97
CA LEU A 15 9.46 14.40 -4.87
C LEU A 15 8.76 14.70 -3.53
N THR A 16 8.38 15.95 -3.30
CA THR A 16 7.59 16.34 -2.12
C THR A 16 6.21 15.68 -2.14
N ARG A 17 5.51 15.70 -3.28
CA ARG A 17 4.22 15.02 -3.46
C ARG A 17 4.33 13.50 -3.26
N ILE A 18 5.40 12.88 -3.79
CA ILE A 18 5.67 11.45 -3.58
C ILE A 18 5.86 11.15 -2.10
N ARG A 19 6.62 11.97 -1.37
CA ARG A 19 6.84 11.80 0.07
C ARG A 19 5.53 11.89 0.87
N VAL A 20 4.67 12.86 0.56
CA VAL A 20 3.35 13.00 1.21
C VAL A 20 2.48 11.77 0.94
N ARG A 21 2.44 11.30 -0.32
CA ARG A 21 1.69 10.10 -0.68
C ARG A 21 2.24 8.85 -0.01
N ALA A 22 3.56 8.73 0.15
CA ALA A 22 4.18 7.63 0.88
C ALA A 22 3.77 7.58 2.36
N ALA A 23 3.67 8.74 3.02
CA ALA A 23 3.16 8.81 4.40
C ALA A 23 1.70 8.36 4.48
N SER A 24 0.84 8.85 3.58
CA SER A 24 -0.56 8.43 3.49
C SER A 24 -0.70 6.92 3.25
N ARG A 25 0.11 6.34 2.35
CA ARG A 25 0.14 4.88 2.13
C ARG A 25 0.55 4.11 3.37
N ALA A 26 1.53 4.60 4.14
CA ALA A 26 1.93 3.95 5.38
C ALA A 26 0.79 3.92 6.41
N GLU A 27 0.06 5.03 6.55
CA GLU A 27 -1.13 5.11 7.41
C GLU A 27 -2.25 4.17 6.93
N ALA A 28 -2.49 4.09 5.61
CA ALA A 28 -3.45 3.18 5.02
C ALA A 28 -3.08 1.71 5.28
N ARG A 29 -1.81 1.33 5.06
CA ARG A 29 -1.30 -0.02 5.38
C ARG A 29 -1.50 -0.39 6.84
N GLN A 30 -1.20 0.55 7.76
CA GLN A 30 -1.41 0.31 9.19
C GLN A 30 -2.88 0.06 9.51
N ARG A 31 -3.79 0.83 8.91
CA ARG A 31 -5.24 0.66 9.10
C ARG A 31 -5.72 -0.69 8.56
N ILE A 32 -5.27 -1.08 7.36
CA ILE A 32 -5.61 -2.38 6.77
C ILE A 32 -5.08 -3.52 7.66
N PHE A 33 -3.85 -3.40 8.16
CA PHE A 33 -3.28 -4.40 9.07
C PHE A 33 -4.10 -4.58 10.35
N VAL A 34 -4.55 -3.48 10.97
CA VAL A 34 -5.42 -3.52 12.15
C VAL A 34 -6.75 -4.20 11.82
N GLN A 35 -7.37 -3.88 10.68
CA GLN A 35 -8.63 -4.50 10.26
C GLN A 35 -8.48 -5.99 9.97
N ALA A 36 -7.43 -6.37 9.24
CA ALA A 36 -7.14 -7.77 8.94
C ALA A 36 -6.88 -8.59 10.22
N SER A 37 -6.16 -8.00 11.18
CA SER A 37 -5.92 -8.64 12.49
C SER A 37 -7.23 -8.88 13.23
N PHE A 38 -8.13 -7.88 13.26
CA PHE A 38 -9.45 -8.02 13.86
C PHE A 38 -10.30 -9.12 13.20
N VAL A 39 -10.27 -9.21 11.86
CA VAL A 39 -10.98 -10.27 11.13
C VAL A 39 -10.42 -11.65 11.49
N MET A 40 -9.10 -11.80 11.54
CA MET A 40 -8.44 -13.05 11.93
C MET A 40 -8.78 -13.48 13.36
N GLU A 41 -8.80 -12.54 14.31
CA GLU A 41 -9.22 -12.81 15.69
C GLU A 41 -10.70 -13.22 15.75
N THR A 42 -11.55 -12.57 14.98
CA THR A 42 -12.98 -12.91 14.87
C THR A 42 -13.17 -14.32 14.31
N LEU A 43 -12.45 -14.67 13.25
CA LEU A 43 -12.45 -16.00 12.65
C LEU A 43 -12.02 -17.08 13.65
N GLN A 44 -10.95 -16.82 14.41
CA GLN A 44 -10.50 -17.74 15.45
C GLN A 44 -11.57 -17.96 16.51
N GLY A 45 -12.19 -16.88 17.00
CA GLY A 45 -13.29 -16.96 17.98
C GLY A 45 -14.51 -17.75 17.47
N ILE A 46 -14.80 -17.69 16.17
CA ILE A 46 -15.87 -18.48 15.53
C ILE A 46 -15.47 -19.97 15.47
N MET A 47 -14.24 -20.28 15.07
CA MET A 47 -13.75 -21.66 14.93
C MET A 47 -13.66 -22.40 16.28
N ASP A 48 -13.42 -21.67 17.37
CA ASP A 48 -13.33 -22.23 18.73
C ASP A 48 -14.72 -22.55 19.35
N GLN A 49 -15.82 -22.30 18.63
CA GLN A 49 -17.19 -22.59 19.10
C GLN A 49 -17.55 -24.09 18.94
N PRO A 50 -18.06 -24.76 19.98
CA PRO A 50 -18.29 -26.21 19.99
C PRO A 50 -19.48 -26.70 19.13
N TYR A 51 -20.30 -25.80 18.57
CA TYR A 51 -21.49 -26.17 17.77
C TYR A 51 -21.55 -25.41 16.42
N PRO A 52 -20.85 -25.88 15.38
CA PRO A 52 -20.76 -25.19 14.10
C PRO A 52 -22.00 -25.30 13.19
N HIS A 53 -23.09 -25.96 13.63
CA HIS A 53 -24.24 -26.28 12.77
C HIS A 53 -25.28 -25.16 12.63
N GLN A 54 -24.94 -23.92 12.94
CA GLN A 54 -25.85 -22.80 12.73
C GLN A 54 -25.57 -22.14 11.37
N LEU A 55 -26.61 -22.00 10.55
CA LEU A 55 -26.58 -21.30 9.25
C LEU A 55 -25.94 -19.90 9.36
N SER A 56 -26.06 -19.27 10.53
CA SER A 56 -25.45 -17.98 10.88
C SER A 56 -23.91 -17.99 10.82
N ILE A 57 -23.26 -19.12 11.15
CA ILE A 57 -21.80 -19.24 11.12
C ILE A 57 -21.30 -19.22 9.67
N ALA A 58 -21.99 -19.89 8.75
CA ALA A 58 -21.64 -19.86 7.34
C ALA A 58 -21.73 -18.44 6.76
N THR A 59 -22.78 -17.68 7.10
CA THR A 59 -22.92 -16.28 6.70
C THR A 59 -21.82 -15.39 7.30
N LEU A 60 -21.46 -15.59 8.57
CA LEU A 60 -20.38 -14.85 9.21
C LEU A 60 -19.03 -15.14 8.55
N LEU A 61 -18.72 -16.41 8.27
CA LEU A 61 -17.49 -16.81 7.59
C LEU A 61 -17.40 -16.20 6.19
N GLN A 62 -18.49 -16.24 5.42
CA GLN A 62 -18.55 -15.63 4.09
C GLN A 62 -18.33 -14.12 4.15
N TYR A 63 -18.95 -13.44 5.12
CA TYR A 63 -18.76 -11.99 5.31
C TYR A 63 -17.30 -11.66 5.66
N THR A 64 -16.68 -12.42 6.56
CA THR A 64 -15.28 -12.22 6.92
C THR A 64 -14.32 -12.52 5.77
N GLU A 65 -14.64 -13.52 4.93
CA GLU A 65 -13.87 -13.82 3.72
C GLU A 65 -13.94 -12.66 2.73
N GLN A 66 -15.14 -12.15 2.44
CA GLN A 66 -15.31 -11.01 1.56
C GLN A 66 -14.54 -9.79 2.07
N HIS A 67 -14.63 -9.50 3.36
CA HIS A 67 -13.90 -8.39 3.95
C HIS A 67 -12.38 -8.56 3.82
N MET A 68 -11.83 -9.77 3.99
CA MET A 68 -10.41 -10.03 3.75
C MET A 68 -10.02 -9.81 2.28
N GLN A 69 -10.88 -10.20 1.34
CA GLN A 69 -10.65 -9.95 -0.09
C GLN A 69 -10.62 -8.46 -0.40
N ASP A 70 -11.54 -7.67 0.15
CA ASP A 70 -11.59 -6.22 -0.03
C ASP A 70 -10.31 -5.54 0.52
N LEU A 71 -9.83 -5.97 1.69
CA LEU A 71 -8.57 -5.48 2.27
C LEU A 71 -7.33 -5.84 1.43
N LEU A 72 -7.33 -7.02 0.81
CA LEU A 72 -6.26 -7.44 -0.09
C LEU A 72 -6.26 -6.62 -1.39
N GLU A 73 -7.43 -6.32 -1.93
CA GLU A 73 -7.57 -5.43 -3.08
C GLU A 73 -7.04 -4.03 -2.77
N GLU A 74 -7.36 -3.49 -1.59
CA GLU A 74 -6.85 -2.19 -1.13
C GLU A 74 -5.31 -2.19 -1.02
N ILE A 75 -4.71 -3.22 -0.40
CA ILE A 75 -3.25 -3.40 -0.36
C ILE A 75 -2.63 -3.48 -1.76
N GLY A 76 -3.31 -4.17 -2.68
CA GLY A 76 -2.90 -4.27 -4.08
C GLY A 76 -2.82 -2.88 -4.73
N GLY A 77 -3.86 -2.06 -4.55
CA GLY A 77 -3.90 -0.68 -5.03
C GLY A 77 -2.75 0.17 -4.49
N LEU A 78 -2.49 0.11 -3.18
CA LEU A 78 -1.38 0.84 -2.55
C LEU A 78 -0.01 0.41 -3.10
N SER A 79 0.14 -0.86 -3.47
CA SER A 79 1.38 -1.41 -4.02
C SER A 79 1.63 -0.92 -5.45
N VAL A 80 0.57 -0.83 -6.27
CA VAL A 80 0.66 -0.24 -7.62
C VAL A 80 1.03 1.24 -7.55
N GLU A 81 0.43 2.00 -6.64
CA GLU A 81 0.78 3.41 -6.43
C GLU A 81 2.24 3.59 -5.99
N GLU A 82 2.72 2.75 -5.07
CA GLU A 82 4.12 2.79 -4.62
C GLU A 82 5.09 2.46 -5.74
N GLN A 83 4.79 1.47 -6.57
CA GLN A 83 5.60 1.13 -7.72
C GLN A 83 5.67 2.30 -8.72
N HIS A 84 4.51 2.90 -9.03
CA HIS A 84 4.44 4.06 -9.90
C HIS A 84 5.27 5.25 -9.36
N ASP A 85 5.15 5.55 -8.08
CA ASP A 85 5.93 6.62 -7.43
C ASP A 85 7.43 6.31 -7.41
N SER A 86 7.81 5.05 -7.23
CA SER A 86 9.20 4.59 -7.29
C SER A 86 9.78 4.79 -8.70
N HIS A 87 8.99 4.50 -9.75
CA HIS A 87 9.40 4.76 -11.13
C HIS A 87 9.64 6.26 -11.39
N ILE A 88 8.73 7.13 -10.93
CA ILE A 88 8.90 8.59 -11.07
C ILE A 88 10.14 9.06 -10.32
N ALA A 89 10.32 8.65 -9.06
CA ALA A 89 11.48 9.03 -8.27
C ALA A 89 12.78 8.56 -8.96
N THR A 90 12.82 7.32 -9.45
CA THR A 90 13.97 6.77 -10.18
C THR A 90 14.25 7.55 -11.46
N ALA A 91 13.22 7.96 -12.20
CA ALA A 91 13.39 8.78 -13.39
C ALA A 91 14.01 10.15 -13.05
N ILE A 92 13.49 10.85 -12.05
CA ILE A 92 14.03 12.14 -11.58
C ILE A 92 15.50 12.02 -11.14
N TRP A 93 15.82 10.95 -10.41
CA TRP A 93 17.19 10.66 -9.95
C TRP A 93 18.10 10.12 -11.07
N GLY A 94 17.53 9.54 -12.12
CA GLY A 94 18.25 9.00 -13.28
C GLY A 94 18.57 10.07 -14.33
N GLU A 95 17.65 11.00 -14.57
CA GLU A 95 17.84 12.20 -15.40
C GLU A 95 18.95 13.10 -14.85
N THR A 96 19.18 13.05 -13.54
CA THR A 96 20.32 13.73 -12.88
C THR A 96 21.67 13.03 -13.13
N GLY A 97 21.72 11.95 -13.91
CA GLY A 97 22.94 11.25 -14.31
C GLY A 97 23.46 11.58 -15.72
N GLU A 98 22.61 12.14 -16.59
CA GLU A 98 22.96 12.45 -17.99
C GLU A 98 23.34 13.93 -18.12
N SER A 99 24.57 14.25 -17.74
CA SER A 99 25.20 15.50 -18.16
C SER A 99 25.54 15.40 -19.64
N HIS A 100 24.86 16.19 -20.48
CA HIS A 100 25.14 16.44 -21.89
C HIS A 100 26.64 16.35 -22.23
N GLU A 101 27.01 15.37 -23.06
CA GLU A 101 28.11 15.50 -24.01
C GLU A 101 27.50 16.01 -25.32
N ASP A 102 27.73 17.30 -25.61
CA ASP A 102 28.09 17.86 -26.93
C ASP A 102 28.14 19.40 -26.87
#